data_AF-A0A1S1N5T0-F1
#
_entry.id   AF-A0A1S1N5T0-F1
#
_cell.length_a   1.000
_cell.length_b   1.000
_cell.length_c   1.000
_cell.angle_alpha   90.00
_cell.angle_beta   90.00
_cell.angle_gamma   90.00
#
_symmetry.space_group_name_H-M   'P 1'
#
loop_
_entity.id
_entity.type
_entity.pdbx_description
1 polymer ?
#
loop_
_entity_poly.entity_id
_entity_poly.type
_entity_poly.pdbx_seq_one_letter_code
_entity_poly.pdbx_strand_id
1 'polypeptide(L)'
;MRLKHILVLIGLLYVGTGCSVIGKVSEATLEAGTLGWKLQPISVRTSYPEFIQKVYFTAELFTSDATDWEIYLVTKRPLAELSNSAYIELSYQREEEMVEAQFPLILVSQHVEDSTMAYRYKYKLAKQAQDFFREGMQLRLSRRANTMRFNYLQPLFDSSAVQHEITPLDAYVEYALLPDYGPLSLGEFMRKLGFLDDDDWVKFCLDPHYIYDKTSACGDVSINEKSDPSSTL
;
A
#
# COMPACT_ATOMS: atom_id res chain seq x y z
N MET A 1 -49.37 30.44 4.08
CA MET A 1 -48.43 29.89 5.10
C MET A 1 -47.76 28.57 4.70
N ARG A 2 -48.46 27.61 4.04
CA ARG A 2 -47.89 26.29 3.68
C ARG A 2 -46.68 26.33 2.72
N LEU A 3 -46.66 27.23 1.74
CA LEU A 3 -45.57 27.34 0.75
C LEU A 3 -44.21 27.73 1.37
N LYS A 4 -44.21 28.62 2.38
CA LYS A 4 -42.99 29.01 3.10
C LYS A 4 -42.39 27.84 3.89
N HIS A 5 -43.24 26.99 4.47
CA HIS A 5 -42.78 25.81 5.21
C HIS A 5 -42.21 24.74 4.28
N ILE A 6 -42.80 24.57 3.09
CA ILE A 6 -42.29 23.65 2.05
C ILE A 6 -40.92 24.14 1.53
N LEU A 7 -40.75 25.44 1.27
CA LEU A 7 -39.47 26.01 0.84
C LEU A 7 -38.38 25.90 1.91
N VAL A 8 -38.71 26.06 3.19
CA VAL A 8 -37.78 25.83 4.31
C VAL A 8 -37.41 24.35 4.42
N LEU A 9 -38.36 23.43 4.22
CA LEU A 9 -38.08 21.99 4.20
C LEU A 9 -37.16 21.59 3.02
N ILE A 10 -37.40 22.14 1.83
CA ILE A 10 -36.55 21.92 0.65
C ILE A 10 -35.16 22.54 0.86
N GLY A 11 -35.08 23.71 1.47
CA GLY A 11 -33.82 24.35 1.86
C GLY A 11 -33.04 23.53 2.88
N LEU A 12 -33.70 22.99 3.90
CA LEU A 12 -33.10 22.08 4.89
C LEU A 12 -32.67 20.75 4.28
N LEU A 13 -33.44 20.20 3.33
CA LEU A 13 -33.05 19.02 2.56
C LEU A 13 -31.83 19.29 1.68
N TYR A 14 -31.69 20.48 1.10
CA TYR A 14 -30.50 20.89 0.33
C TYR A 14 -29.26 21.11 1.21
N VAL A 15 -29.43 21.54 2.47
CA VAL A 15 -28.34 21.60 3.46
C VAL A 15 -27.95 20.20 3.93
N GLY A 16 -28.91 19.26 4.00
CA GLY A 16 -28.67 17.85 4.34
C GLY A 16 -28.03 17.02 3.22
N THR A 17 -28.19 17.41 1.95
CA THR A 17 -27.54 16.78 0.78
C THR A 17 -26.22 17.44 0.39
N GLY A 18 -25.83 18.52 1.06
CA GLY A 18 -24.56 19.20 0.85
C GLY A 18 -23.38 18.36 1.34
N CYS A 19 -22.61 17.81 0.40
CA CYS A 19 -21.24 17.29 0.52
C CYS A 19 -20.64 17.36 1.94
N SER A 20 -20.51 16.19 2.60
CA SER A 20 -19.82 15.97 3.90
C SER A 20 -18.79 17.05 4.27
N VAL A 21 -19.24 18.12 4.94
CA VAL A 21 -18.38 19.20 5.47
C VAL A 21 -17.42 18.61 6.51
N ILE A 22 -17.88 17.61 7.25
CA ILE A 22 -17.10 16.85 8.23
C ILE A 22 -15.92 16.11 7.56
N GLY A 23 -16.12 15.57 6.36
CA GLY A 23 -15.06 14.90 5.60
C GLY A 23 -13.93 15.88 5.24
N LYS A 24 -14.27 17.03 4.66
CA LYS A 24 -13.29 18.07 4.30
C LYS A 24 -12.53 18.64 5.50
N VAL A 25 -13.20 18.81 6.64
CA VAL A 25 -12.53 19.26 7.88
C VAL A 25 -11.57 18.19 8.42
N SER A 26 -11.95 16.91 8.32
CA SER A 26 -11.08 15.80 8.74
C SER A 26 -9.83 15.71 7.87
N GLU A 27 -10.00 15.83 6.55
CA GLU A 27 -8.93 15.89 5.56
C GLU A 27 -7.94 17.04 5.86
N ALA A 28 -8.44 18.27 6.00
CA ALA A 28 -7.60 19.42 6.30
C ALA A 28 -6.85 19.29 7.64
N THR A 29 -7.49 18.67 8.65
CA THR A 29 -6.84 18.42 9.96
C THR A 29 -5.72 17.39 9.82
N LEU A 30 -5.94 16.32 9.05
CA LEU A 30 -4.93 15.30 8.79
C LEU A 30 -3.74 15.89 8.03
N GLU A 31 -4.00 16.66 6.97
CA GLU A 31 -2.97 17.35 6.19
C GLU A 31 -2.13 18.31 7.06
N ALA A 32 -2.80 19.15 7.86
CA ALA A 32 -2.10 20.11 8.72
C ALA A 32 -1.23 19.42 9.79
N GLY A 33 -1.75 18.37 10.45
CA GLY A 33 -0.99 17.58 11.42
C GLY A 33 0.21 16.88 10.78
N THR A 34 0.01 16.33 9.58
CA THR A 34 1.07 15.67 8.82
C THR A 34 2.16 16.66 8.39
N LEU A 35 1.78 17.86 7.92
CA LEU A 35 2.73 18.89 7.54
C LEU A 35 3.61 19.31 8.72
N GLY A 36 3.00 19.53 9.89
CA GLY A 36 3.74 19.86 11.11
C GLY A 36 4.73 18.77 11.53
N TRP A 37 4.38 17.50 11.31
CA TRP A 37 5.27 16.36 11.53
C TRP A 37 6.41 16.30 10.50
N LYS A 38 6.12 16.47 9.20
CA LYS A 38 7.11 16.46 8.10
C LYS A 38 8.19 17.55 8.24
N LEU A 39 7.85 18.69 8.83
CA LEU A 39 8.79 19.78 9.07
C LEU A 39 9.86 19.44 10.13
N GLN A 40 9.69 18.35 10.88
CA GLN A 40 10.64 17.93 11.90
C GLN A 40 11.76 17.04 11.29
N PRO A 41 13.01 17.21 11.73
CA PRO A 41 14.10 16.32 11.32
C PRO A 41 13.77 14.85 11.63
N ILE A 42 14.24 13.93 10.79
CA ILE A 42 14.02 12.48 10.97
C ILE A 42 14.50 12.04 12.36
N SER A 43 15.63 12.55 12.84
CA SER A 43 16.16 12.23 14.18
C SER A 43 15.19 12.56 15.32
N VAL A 44 14.42 13.65 15.17
CA VAL A 44 13.39 14.04 16.13
C VAL A 44 12.18 13.13 16.00
N ARG A 45 11.71 12.88 14.77
CA ARG A 45 10.60 11.96 14.47
C ARG A 45 10.84 10.56 15.06
N THR A 46 12.05 10.03 14.94
CA THR A 46 12.44 8.71 15.47
C THR A 46 12.58 8.66 17.00
N SER A 47 12.63 9.82 17.67
CA SER A 47 12.73 9.89 19.14
C SER A 47 11.37 9.78 19.85
N TYR A 48 10.27 9.99 19.12
CA TYR A 48 8.92 9.86 19.68
C TYR A 48 8.58 8.41 20.02
N PRO A 49 7.64 8.17 20.94
CA PRO A 49 7.06 6.85 21.17
C PRO A 49 6.59 6.16 19.89
N GLU A 50 6.74 4.84 19.81
CA GLU A 50 6.46 4.04 18.61
C GLU A 50 5.03 4.26 18.08
N PHE A 51 4.03 4.32 18.96
CA PHE A 51 2.63 4.54 18.55
C PHE A 51 2.43 5.90 17.85
N ILE A 52 3.17 6.95 18.26
CA ILE A 52 3.13 8.26 17.61
C ILE A 52 3.75 8.16 16.23
N GLN A 53 4.91 7.48 16.11
CA GLN A 53 5.56 7.26 14.83
C GLN A 53 4.64 6.53 13.84
N LYS A 54 3.93 5.47 14.28
CA LYS A 54 2.98 4.71 13.43
C LYS A 54 1.82 5.57 12.94
N VAL A 55 1.22 6.36 13.84
CA VAL A 55 0.10 7.25 13.50
C VAL A 55 0.53 8.27 12.44
N TYR A 56 1.67 8.93 12.64
CA TYR A 56 2.12 9.93 11.68
C TYR A 56 2.67 9.34 10.40
N PHE A 57 3.37 8.20 10.43
CA PHE A 57 3.77 7.51 9.20
C PHE A 57 2.55 7.15 8.33
N THR A 58 1.49 6.63 8.96
CA THR A 58 0.24 6.30 8.26
C THR A 58 -0.43 7.55 7.69
N ALA A 59 -0.47 8.64 8.46
CA ALA A 59 -1.02 9.92 8.01
C ALA A 59 -0.21 10.52 6.85
N GLU A 60 1.11 10.45 6.92
CA GLU A 60 2.02 10.86 5.86
C GLU A 60 1.78 10.07 4.58
N LEU A 61 1.60 8.75 4.69
CA LEU A 61 1.36 7.88 3.54
C LEU A 61 0.02 8.21 2.86
N PHE A 62 -1.05 8.41 3.65
CA PHE A 62 -2.38 8.80 3.14
C PHE A 62 -2.39 10.18 2.47
N THR A 63 -1.50 11.08 2.87
CA THR A 63 -1.41 12.44 2.29
C THR A 63 -0.23 12.60 1.34
N SER A 64 0.47 11.49 1.01
CA SER A 64 1.62 11.53 0.13
C SER A 64 1.22 11.60 -1.35
N ASP A 65 2.04 12.27 -2.14
CA ASP A 65 1.98 12.18 -3.59
C ASP A 65 2.68 10.89 -4.03
N ALA A 66 1.94 10.03 -4.73
CA ALA A 66 2.43 8.75 -5.22
C ALA A 66 3.46 8.87 -6.38
N THR A 67 3.73 10.09 -6.86
CA THR A 67 4.73 10.37 -7.90
C THR A 67 6.16 9.96 -7.49
N ASP A 68 6.47 10.08 -6.20
CA ASP A 68 7.79 9.76 -5.65
C ASP A 68 7.87 8.39 -5.01
N TRP A 69 6.80 7.58 -5.10
CA TRP A 69 6.82 6.24 -4.56
C TRP A 69 7.73 5.33 -5.36
N GLU A 70 8.59 4.63 -4.64
CA GLU A 70 9.51 3.66 -5.22
C GLU A 70 9.25 2.29 -4.61
N ILE A 71 9.06 1.31 -5.49
CA ILE A 71 8.87 -0.09 -5.13
C ILE A 71 10.09 -0.83 -5.65
N TYR A 72 10.81 -1.49 -4.75
CA TYR A 72 11.99 -2.26 -5.10
C TYR A 72 11.64 -3.74 -5.10
N LEU A 73 11.94 -4.42 -6.20
CA LEU A 73 11.96 -5.87 -6.26
C LEU A 73 13.41 -6.32 -6.23
N VAL A 74 13.78 -7.09 -5.22
CA VAL A 74 15.11 -7.65 -5.08
C VAL A 74 15.04 -9.15 -5.29
N THR A 75 15.84 -9.66 -6.22
CA THR A 75 15.83 -11.07 -6.63
C THR A 75 17.25 -11.65 -6.68
N LYS A 76 17.40 -12.95 -6.40
CA LYS A 76 18.68 -13.64 -6.59
C LYS A 76 19.00 -13.97 -8.06
N ARG A 77 17.96 -13.99 -8.91
CA ARG A 77 18.06 -14.31 -10.33
C ARG A 77 17.62 -13.11 -11.17
N PRO A 78 18.27 -12.85 -12.31
CA PRO A 78 17.87 -11.73 -13.15
C PRO A 78 16.49 -11.99 -13.73
N LEU A 79 15.60 -11.00 -13.58
CA LEU A 79 14.42 -10.85 -14.41
C LEU A 79 14.93 -10.34 -15.76
N ALA A 80 15.02 -11.21 -16.76
CA ALA A 80 15.58 -10.91 -18.08
C ALA A 80 14.74 -9.84 -18.83
N GLU A 81 14.21 -10.15 -20.01
CA GLU A 81 13.40 -9.21 -20.81
C GLU A 81 12.08 -8.79 -20.13
N LEU A 82 11.75 -9.44 -19.02
CA LEU A 82 10.45 -9.37 -18.33
C LEU A 82 10.42 -8.29 -17.24
N SER A 83 11.56 -7.69 -16.91
CA SER A 83 11.64 -6.57 -15.96
C SER A 83 10.80 -5.36 -16.39
N ASN A 84 10.55 -5.18 -17.69
CA ASN A 84 9.73 -4.09 -18.24
C ASN A 84 8.23 -4.40 -18.31
N SER A 85 7.81 -5.63 -18.05
CA SER A 85 6.39 -6.04 -18.11
C SER A 85 5.75 -6.11 -16.73
N ALA A 86 6.34 -5.46 -15.72
CA ALA A 86 5.81 -5.44 -14.38
C ALA A 86 4.51 -4.60 -14.31
N TYR A 87 3.53 -5.07 -13.55
CA TYR A 87 2.33 -4.32 -13.21
C TYR A 87 2.08 -4.36 -11.71
N ILE A 88 1.09 -3.62 -11.24
CA ILE A 88 0.63 -3.62 -9.85
C ILE A 88 -0.89 -3.62 -9.81
N GLU A 89 -1.44 -4.31 -8.82
CA GLU A 89 -2.86 -4.27 -8.48
C GLU A 89 -3.06 -3.23 -7.38
N LEU A 90 -3.89 -2.23 -7.68
CA LEU A 90 -4.34 -1.26 -6.68
C LEU A 90 -5.81 -1.50 -6.39
N SER A 91 -6.16 -1.49 -5.11
CA SER A 91 -7.54 -1.66 -4.69
C SER A 91 -7.90 -0.82 -3.48
N TYR A 92 -9.17 -0.41 -3.45
CA TYR A 92 -9.78 0.29 -2.33
C TYR A 92 -11.24 -0.11 -2.14
N GLN A 93 -11.69 -0.08 -0.89
CA GLN A 93 -13.06 -0.42 -0.55
C GLN A 93 -13.96 0.82 -0.62
N ARG A 94 -14.95 0.81 -1.51
CA ARG A 94 -16.01 1.81 -1.62
C ARG A 94 -17.33 1.17 -1.19
N GLU A 95 -17.88 1.60 -0.07
CA GLU A 95 -19.04 0.97 0.55
C GLU A 95 -18.79 -0.53 0.81
N GLU A 96 -19.53 -1.43 0.17
CA GLU A 96 -19.35 -2.89 0.27
C GLU A 96 -18.60 -3.49 -0.94
N GLU A 97 -18.21 -2.67 -1.91
CA GLU A 97 -17.52 -3.11 -3.12
C GLU A 97 -16.02 -2.85 -3.03
N MET A 98 -15.23 -3.84 -3.46
CA MET A 98 -13.81 -3.65 -3.75
C MET A 98 -13.66 -3.10 -5.16
N VAL A 99 -13.15 -1.88 -5.28
CA VAL A 99 -12.72 -1.30 -6.55
C VAL A 99 -11.26 -1.68 -6.75
N GLU A 100 -10.97 -2.40 -7.83
CA GLU A 100 -9.65 -2.94 -8.13
C GLU A 100 -9.31 -2.71 -9.59
N ALA A 101 -8.04 -2.38 -9.85
CA ALA A 101 -7.52 -2.22 -11.19
C ALA A 101 -6.03 -2.55 -11.26
N GLN A 102 -5.62 -3.08 -12.41
CA GLN A 102 -4.24 -3.37 -12.75
C GLN A 102 -3.63 -2.20 -13.51
N PHE A 103 -2.40 -1.83 -13.14
CA PHE A 103 -1.68 -0.74 -13.79
C PHE A 103 -0.23 -1.11 -14.05
N PRO A 104 0.36 -0.67 -15.18
CA PRO A 104 1.76 -0.92 -15.45
C PRO A 104 2.67 -0.21 -14.44
N LEU A 105 3.79 -0.84 -14.11
CA LEU A 105 4.90 -0.25 -13.38
C LEU A 105 5.96 0.24 -14.37
N ILE A 106 6.55 1.40 -14.08
CA ILE A 106 7.64 1.97 -14.88
C ILE A 106 8.96 1.53 -14.25
N LEU A 107 9.76 0.75 -14.97
CA LEU A 107 11.14 0.43 -14.56
C LEU A 107 12.01 1.69 -14.66
N VAL A 108 12.57 2.13 -13.55
CA VAL A 108 13.43 3.32 -13.48
C VAL A 108 14.91 2.93 -13.55
N SER A 109 15.30 1.87 -12.86
CA SER A 109 16.68 1.39 -12.86
C SER A 109 16.77 -0.07 -12.49
N GLN A 110 17.80 -0.73 -12.99
CA GLN A 110 18.23 -2.06 -12.57
C GLN A 110 19.73 -2.01 -12.24
N HIS A 111 20.12 -2.68 -11.16
CA HIS A 111 21.54 -2.87 -10.83
C HIS A 111 21.73 -4.18 -10.08
N VAL A 112 22.98 -4.64 -10.05
CA VAL A 112 23.41 -5.77 -9.23
C VAL A 112 24.03 -5.19 -7.96
N GLU A 113 23.57 -5.65 -6.80
CA GLU A 113 24.17 -5.29 -5.52
C GLU A 113 25.47 -6.08 -5.32
N ASP A 114 26.61 -5.38 -5.28
CA ASP A 114 27.94 -5.99 -5.23
C ASP A 114 28.14 -6.91 -4.01
N SER A 115 27.50 -6.60 -2.88
CA SER A 115 27.66 -7.35 -1.62
C SER A 115 26.92 -8.68 -1.59
N THR A 116 25.80 -8.79 -2.31
CA THR A 116 24.86 -9.93 -2.23
C THR A 116 24.72 -10.65 -3.57
N MET A 117 25.24 -10.08 -4.65
CA MET A 117 24.98 -10.48 -6.04
C MET A 117 23.48 -10.52 -6.36
N ALA A 118 22.67 -9.78 -5.60
CA ALA A 118 21.23 -9.68 -5.83
C ALA A 118 20.95 -8.65 -6.93
N TYR A 119 19.92 -8.90 -7.71
CA TYR A 119 19.42 -7.98 -8.73
C TYR A 119 18.34 -7.11 -8.10
N ARG A 120 18.51 -5.79 -8.21
CA ARG A 120 17.59 -4.80 -7.64
C ARG A 120 16.92 -4.00 -8.75
N TYR A 121 15.62 -4.17 -8.86
CA TYR A 121 14.76 -3.48 -9.82
C TYR A 121 13.96 -2.40 -9.10
N LYS A 122 14.08 -1.17 -9.58
CA LYS A 122 13.37 -0.02 -9.02
C LYS A 122 12.21 0.36 -9.94
N TYR A 123 11.00 0.31 -9.39
CA TYR A 123 9.76 0.64 -10.09
C TYR A 123 9.12 1.90 -9.54
N LYS A 124 8.45 2.64 -10.43
CA LYS A 124 7.52 3.73 -10.09
C LYS A 124 6.14 3.44 -10.65
N LEU A 125 5.13 4.01 -10.00
CA LEU A 125 3.75 3.96 -10.49
C LEU A 125 3.61 4.73 -11.80
N ALA A 126 2.94 4.14 -12.79
CA ALA A 126 2.52 4.87 -13.98
C ALA A 126 1.46 5.94 -13.63
N LYS A 127 1.30 6.94 -14.50
CA LYS A 127 0.40 8.08 -14.27
C LYS A 127 -1.04 7.64 -13.95
N GLN A 128 -1.53 6.61 -14.62
CA GLN A 128 -2.87 6.06 -14.39
C GLN A 128 -3.02 5.47 -12.98
N ALA A 129 -2.00 4.77 -12.48
CA ALA A 129 -1.99 4.22 -11.12
C ALA A 129 -1.93 5.34 -10.06
N GLN A 130 -1.14 6.39 -10.32
CA GLN A 130 -1.09 7.58 -9.46
C GLN A 130 -2.45 8.28 -9.39
N ASP A 131 -3.14 8.38 -10.52
CA ASP A 131 -4.46 9.00 -10.61
C ASP A 131 -5.53 8.15 -9.89
N PHE A 132 -5.49 6.83 -10.05
CA PHE A 132 -6.34 5.89 -9.31
C PHE A 132 -6.12 5.97 -7.80
N PHE A 133 -4.85 5.99 -7.36
CA PHE A 133 -4.50 6.15 -5.96
C PHE A 133 -5.04 7.48 -5.40
N ARG A 134 -4.82 8.58 -6.13
CA ARG A 134 -5.30 9.91 -5.71
C ARG A 134 -6.81 9.95 -5.59
N GLU A 135 -7.55 9.34 -6.51
CA GLU A 135 -9.01 9.23 -6.43
C GLU A 135 -9.45 8.42 -5.22
N GLY A 136 -8.89 7.21 -5.03
CA GLY A 136 -9.19 6.36 -3.88
C GLY A 136 -8.90 7.07 -2.55
N MET A 137 -7.80 7.80 -2.47
CA MET A 137 -7.46 8.61 -1.29
C MET A 137 -8.41 9.78 -1.05
N GLN A 138 -8.81 10.52 -2.09
CA GLN A 138 -9.80 11.59 -1.95
C GLN A 138 -11.15 11.04 -1.45
N LEU A 139 -11.57 9.87 -1.95
CA LEU A 139 -12.76 9.20 -1.47
C LEU A 139 -12.61 8.76 -0.01
N ARG A 140 -11.43 8.25 0.38
CA ARG A 140 -11.14 7.88 1.77
C ARG A 140 -11.20 9.08 2.71
N LEU A 141 -10.49 10.16 2.38
CA LEU A 141 -10.42 11.37 3.20
C LEU A 141 -11.78 12.05 3.34
N SER A 142 -12.64 11.94 2.33
CA SER A 142 -14.04 12.39 2.39
C SER A 142 -14.99 11.41 3.09
N ARG A 143 -14.48 10.31 3.67
CA ARG A 143 -15.24 9.23 4.33
C ARG A 143 -16.22 8.49 3.42
N ARG A 144 -15.88 8.38 2.14
CA ARG A 144 -16.63 7.64 1.11
C ARG A 144 -15.96 6.32 0.71
N ALA A 145 -14.76 6.06 1.21
CA ALA A 145 -14.05 4.80 1.07
C ALA A 145 -13.39 4.40 2.41
N ASN A 146 -13.34 3.10 2.69
CA ASN A 146 -12.98 2.59 4.01
C ASN A 146 -11.52 2.21 4.17
N THR A 147 -10.86 1.66 3.14
CA THR A 147 -9.47 1.16 3.22
C THR A 147 -8.80 1.11 1.84
N MET A 148 -7.51 1.45 1.79
CA MET A 148 -6.60 1.14 0.67
C MET A 148 -5.72 -0.04 1.08
N ARG A 149 -5.51 -1.03 0.21
CA ARG A 149 -4.74 -2.24 0.53
C ARG A 149 -3.22 -2.06 0.33
N PHE A 150 -2.59 -1.30 1.22
CA PHE A 150 -1.15 -1.02 1.16
C PHE A 150 -0.26 -2.26 1.31
N ASN A 151 -0.72 -3.27 2.03
CA ASN A 151 0.01 -4.52 2.27
C ASN A 151 0.09 -5.43 1.02
N TYR A 152 -0.63 -5.12 -0.06
CA TYR A 152 -0.59 -5.87 -1.32
C TYR A 152 0.10 -5.11 -2.45
N LEU A 153 0.81 -4.01 -2.13
CA LEU A 153 1.62 -3.31 -3.12
C LEU A 153 2.81 -4.18 -3.50
N GLN A 154 2.69 -4.93 -4.59
CA GLN A 154 3.74 -5.83 -5.05
C GLN A 154 3.82 -5.78 -6.57
N PRO A 155 5.02 -5.82 -7.18
CA PRO A 155 5.13 -5.99 -8.61
C PRO A 155 4.59 -7.35 -9.03
N LEU A 156 3.86 -7.43 -10.13
CA LEU A 156 3.33 -8.66 -10.69
C LEU A 156 3.71 -8.75 -12.17
N PHE A 157 3.62 -9.94 -12.76
CA PHE A 157 4.05 -10.21 -14.13
C PHE A 157 3.05 -11.16 -14.81
N ASP A 158 2.68 -10.85 -16.06
CA ASP A 158 1.69 -11.64 -16.83
C ASP A 158 2.24 -12.98 -17.33
N SER A 159 3.56 -13.14 -17.34
CA SER A 159 4.21 -14.36 -17.80
C SER A 159 4.20 -15.42 -16.71
N SER A 160 3.49 -16.52 -16.97
CA SER A 160 3.51 -17.71 -16.12
C SER A 160 4.94 -18.26 -15.94
N ALA A 161 5.84 -18.08 -16.91
CA ALA A 161 7.24 -18.47 -16.79
C ALA A 161 7.98 -17.66 -15.70
N VAL A 162 7.69 -16.36 -15.57
CA VAL A 162 8.27 -15.49 -14.55
C VAL A 162 7.72 -15.82 -13.17
N GLN A 163 6.40 -16.05 -13.07
CA GLN A 163 5.79 -16.44 -11.81
C GLN A 163 6.32 -17.78 -11.26
N HIS A 164 6.74 -18.72 -12.12
CA HIS A 164 7.37 -19.96 -11.68
C HIS A 164 8.84 -19.80 -11.29
N GLU A 165 9.53 -18.78 -11.82
CA GLU A 165 10.93 -18.50 -11.50
C GLU A 165 11.13 -17.61 -10.27
N ILE A 166 10.13 -16.77 -9.96
CA ILE A 166 10.07 -15.96 -8.75
C ILE A 166 9.45 -16.79 -7.64
N THR A 167 10.27 -17.24 -6.70
CA THR A 167 9.79 -17.90 -5.48
C THR A 167 9.94 -16.96 -4.28
N PRO A 168 9.09 -17.09 -3.24
CA PRO A 168 9.27 -16.36 -1.98
C PRO A 168 10.64 -16.56 -1.32
N LEU A 169 11.40 -17.60 -1.69
CA LEU A 169 12.75 -17.85 -1.17
C LEU A 169 13.84 -17.03 -1.88
N ASP A 170 13.54 -16.52 -3.07
CA ASP A 170 14.52 -15.90 -3.97
C ASP A 170 14.18 -14.45 -4.33
N ALA A 171 13.04 -13.93 -3.86
CA ALA A 171 12.59 -12.58 -4.16
C ALA A 171 11.81 -11.93 -3.00
N TYR A 172 12.13 -10.67 -2.71
CA TYR A 172 11.43 -9.86 -1.71
C TYR A 172 11.19 -8.43 -2.21
N VAL A 173 10.26 -7.73 -1.54
CA VAL A 173 9.87 -6.35 -1.88
C VAL A 173 10.27 -5.39 -0.77
N GLU A 174 10.81 -4.24 -1.17
CA GLU A 174 11.03 -3.09 -0.29
C GLU A 174 10.29 -1.84 -0.79
N TYR A 175 9.99 -0.95 0.14
CA TYR A 175 9.10 0.18 -0.04
C TYR A 175 9.78 1.48 0.35
N ALA A 176 9.90 2.42 -0.59
CA ALA A 176 10.17 3.82 -0.29
C ALA A 176 8.99 4.67 -0.76
N LEU A 177 7.82 4.46 -0.14
CA LEU A 177 6.59 5.23 -0.42
C LEU A 177 6.61 6.61 0.27
N LEU A 178 7.48 6.78 1.27
CA LEU A 178 7.81 8.06 1.87
C LEU A 178 9.34 8.22 1.79
N PRO A 179 9.89 8.84 0.73
CA PRO A 179 11.33 8.82 0.43
C PRO A 179 12.24 9.22 1.59
N ASP A 180 11.78 10.13 2.47
CA ASP A 180 12.48 10.54 3.70
C ASP A 180 12.84 9.37 4.62
N TYR A 181 12.08 8.27 4.60
CA TYR A 181 12.31 7.11 5.45
C TYR A 181 13.25 6.07 4.81
N GLY A 182 13.60 6.26 3.54
CA GLY A 182 14.35 5.28 2.75
C GLY A 182 13.54 4.01 2.44
N PRO A 183 14.19 3.02 1.80
CA PRO A 183 13.59 1.70 1.58
C PRO A 183 13.34 0.98 2.90
N LEU A 184 12.12 0.47 3.06
CA LEU A 184 11.70 -0.36 4.18
C LEU A 184 11.40 -1.77 3.68
N SER A 185 11.86 -2.79 4.38
CA SER A 185 11.38 -4.17 4.13
C SER A 185 9.86 -4.25 4.33
N LEU A 186 9.21 -5.25 3.72
CA LEU A 186 7.78 -5.51 3.92
C LEU A 186 7.38 -5.50 5.41
N GLY A 187 8.13 -6.19 6.27
CA GLY A 187 7.85 -6.22 7.69
C GLY A 187 7.99 -4.85 8.38
N GLU A 188 9.04 -4.09 8.07
CA GLU A 188 9.20 -2.73 8.62
C GLU A 188 8.09 -1.80 8.16
N PHE A 189 7.71 -1.88 6.88
CA PHE A 189 6.63 -1.11 6.31
C PHE A 189 5.30 -1.43 6.99
N MET A 190 4.93 -2.71 7.09
CA MET A 190 3.69 -3.15 7.73
C MET A 190 3.64 -2.76 9.21
N ARG A 191 4.73 -2.89 9.97
CA ARG A 191 4.78 -2.50 11.40
C ARG A 191 4.55 -1.00 11.59
N LYS A 192 4.82 -0.17 10.58
CA LYS A 192 4.57 1.28 10.63
C LYS A 192 3.13 1.66 10.29
N LEU A 193 2.35 0.77 9.68
CA LEU A 193 0.93 1.01 9.38
C LEU A 193 0.13 0.88 10.68
N GLY A 194 -0.29 2.01 11.24
CA GLY A 194 -0.99 2.10 12.52
C GLY A 194 -2.44 1.59 12.50
N PHE A 195 -2.95 1.16 11.34
CA PHE A 195 -4.29 0.61 11.18
C PHE A 195 -4.31 -0.92 11.04
N LEU A 196 -3.15 -1.58 10.89
CA LEU A 196 -3.09 -3.04 10.84
C LEU A 196 -3.18 -3.59 12.27
N ASP A 197 -4.23 -4.36 12.53
CA ASP A 197 -4.37 -5.14 13.75
C ASP A 197 -3.76 -6.54 13.61
N ASP A 198 -3.73 -7.29 14.70
CA ASP A 198 -3.16 -8.64 14.74
C ASP A 198 -3.91 -9.61 13.80
N ASP A 199 -5.23 -9.43 13.63
CA ASP A 199 -6.06 -10.28 12.76
C ASP A 199 -5.73 -10.04 11.28
N ASP A 200 -5.56 -8.79 10.87
CA ASP A 200 -5.14 -8.42 9.53
C ASP A 200 -3.70 -8.87 9.25
N TRP A 201 -2.84 -8.89 10.26
CA TRP A 201 -1.51 -9.47 10.17
C TRP A 201 -1.56 -10.97 9.87
N VAL A 202 -2.37 -11.72 10.63
CA VAL A 202 -2.55 -13.17 10.45
C VAL A 202 -3.14 -13.46 9.07
N LYS A 203 -4.18 -12.72 8.66
CA LYS A 203 -4.78 -12.85 7.32
C LYS A 203 -3.72 -12.64 6.23
N PHE A 204 -2.94 -11.57 6.30
CA PHE A 204 -1.88 -11.30 5.34
C PHE A 204 -0.84 -12.44 5.29
N CYS A 205 -0.41 -12.94 6.45
CA CYS A 205 0.58 -14.01 6.52
C CYS A 205 0.09 -15.32 5.88
N LEU A 206 -1.21 -15.61 5.97
CA LEU A 206 -1.82 -16.80 5.39
C LEU A 206 -2.29 -16.62 3.93
N ASP A 207 -2.29 -15.40 3.41
CA ASP A 207 -2.88 -15.09 2.11
C ASP A 207 -1.97 -15.52 0.93
N PRO A 208 -2.42 -16.41 0.01
CA PRO A 208 -1.60 -16.83 -1.12
C PRO A 208 -1.43 -15.76 -2.22
N HIS A 209 -2.20 -14.67 -2.22
CA HIS A 209 -2.14 -13.64 -3.26
C HIS A 209 -0.87 -12.77 -3.19
N TYR A 210 -0.20 -12.72 -2.03
CA TYR A 210 1.10 -12.08 -1.92
C TYR A 210 2.20 -13.11 -2.13
N ILE A 211 2.96 -12.95 -3.23
CA ILE A 211 3.79 -14.01 -3.82
C ILE A 211 5.29 -13.91 -3.47
N TYR A 212 5.71 -12.86 -2.79
CA TYR A 212 7.11 -12.63 -2.42
C TYR A 212 7.42 -13.06 -0.98
N ASP A 213 8.70 -13.05 -0.60
CA ASP A 213 9.13 -13.34 0.76
C ASP A 213 8.38 -12.52 1.80
N LYS A 214 7.67 -13.20 2.69
CA LYS A 214 6.95 -12.60 3.83
C LYS A 214 7.70 -12.68 5.14
N THR A 215 8.88 -13.32 5.17
CA THR A 215 9.60 -13.65 6.41
C THR A 215 9.88 -12.41 7.26
N SER A 216 10.21 -11.27 6.64
CA SER A 216 10.42 -10.00 7.36
C SER A 216 9.19 -9.52 8.15
N ALA A 217 7.98 -9.87 7.69
CA ALA A 217 6.69 -9.55 8.33
C ALA A 217 6.19 -10.68 9.24
N CYS A 218 6.20 -11.93 8.75
CA CYS A 218 5.53 -13.08 9.37
C CYS A 218 6.46 -13.99 10.20
N GLY A 219 7.78 -13.78 10.14
CA GLY A 219 8.77 -14.73 10.63
C GLY A 219 8.89 -15.97 9.73
N ASP A 220 9.70 -16.95 10.14
CA ASP A 220 9.85 -18.23 9.44
C ASP A 220 8.53 -19.02 9.50
N VAL A 221 7.70 -18.91 8.47
CA VAL A 221 6.49 -19.73 8.34
C VAL A 221 6.91 -21.09 7.78
N SER A 222 7.17 -22.05 8.67
CA SER A 222 7.32 -23.45 8.29
C SER A 222 5.96 -23.99 7.86
N ILE A 223 5.71 -24.04 6.54
CA ILE A 223 4.59 -24.78 5.98
C ILE A 223 4.89 -26.26 6.21
N ASN A 224 4.39 -26.81 7.31
CA ASN A 224 4.31 -28.25 7.48
C ASN A 224 3.29 -28.76 6.45
N GLU A 225 3.76 -29.11 5.26
CA GLU A 225 3.02 -30.01 4.39
C GLU A 225 2.76 -31.27 5.23
N LYS A 226 1.51 -31.45 5.66
CA LYS A 226 1.04 -32.77 6.09
C LYS A 226 1.23 -33.65 4.88
N SER A 227 2.29 -34.46 4.91
CA SER A 227 2.47 -35.58 4.01
C SER A 227 1.19 -36.41 4.05
N ASP A 228 0.39 -36.31 3.00
CA ASP A 228 -0.75 -37.20 2.82
C ASP A 228 -0.20 -38.63 2.77
N PRO A 229 -0.61 -39.54 3.67
CA PRO A 229 -0.27 -40.94 3.57
C PRO A 229 -1.17 -41.55 2.48
N SER A 230 -0.91 -41.20 1.22
CA SER A 230 -1.66 -41.70 0.06
C SER A 230 -0.79 -41.71 -1.20
N SER A 231 0.30 -42.45 -1.13
CA SER A 231 1.00 -43.10 -2.25
C SER A 231 2.14 -43.91 -1.63
N THR A 232 2.31 -45.22 -1.82
CA THR A 232 1.92 -46.10 -2.91
C THR A 232 2.09 -47.55 -2.43
N LEU A 233 1.20 -48.44 -2.90
CA LEU A 233 1.37 -49.86 -3.21
C LEU A 233 1.87 -50.83 -2.12
#